data_AF-A0A2I0MBQ6-F1
#
_entry.id   AF-A0A2I0MBQ6-F1
#
_cell.length_a   1.000
_cell.length_b   1.000
_cell.length_c   1.000
_cell.angle_alpha   90.00
_cell.angle_beta   90.00
_cell.angle_gamma   90.00
#
_symmetry.space_group_name_H-M   'P 1'
#
loop_
_entity.id
_entity.type
_entity.pdbx_description
1 polymer ?
#
loop_
_entity_poly.entity_id
_entity_poly.type
_entity_poly.pdbx_seq_one_letter_code
_entity_poly.pdbx_strand_id
1 'polypeptide(L)'
;MVESSIWSVTLQERENRRLQEASMRLEQENDDLAHELVTSKIALRNDLDQAEDKADVLNKELLLTKQKLVETEEEKRKQEEETAQLKEVFRKQLEKAESEIKKTTAIIAEYKQICSQLSTRLEKQQAASKDELEVVKGKVMACKHCSEIFSKEGALKLPAVSTDNKGIETDDEKDALKKQLREMELELAQTKLQLVEAKCKIQELEHQRGALMNEIQAAKNSWFSKTLNSIKTATGTQPPQQPQPPLPPKEGST
;
A
#
# COMPACT_ATOMS: atom_id res chain seq x y z
N MET A 1 50.18 107.93 26.57
CA MET A 1 49.95 106.83 27.53
C MET A 1 48.49 106.39 27.57
N VAL A 2 47.52 107.29 27.71
CA VAL A 2 46.08 106.96 27.79
C VAL A 2 45.52 106.27 26.53
N GLU A 3 45.85 106.75 25.32
CA GLU A 3 45.36 106.14 24.06
C GLU A 3 45.90 104.73 23.82
N SER A 4 47.14 104.45 24.23
CA SER A 4 47.76 103.12 24.11
C SER A 4 47.13 102.11 25.07
N SER A 5 46.72 102.54 26.26
CA SER A 5 45.96 101.70 27.20
C SER A 5 44.53 101.44 26.72
N ILE A 6 43.86 102.41 26.10
CA ILE A 6 42.50 102.21 25.53
C ILE A 6 42.54 101.23 24.36
N TRP A 7 43.53 101.35 23.46
CA TRP A 7 43.74 100.38 22.37
C TRP A 7 44.04 98.96 22.89
N SER A 8 44.81 98.84 23.97
CA SER A 8 45.11 97.55 24.60
C SER A 8 43.87 96.91 25.25
N VAL A 9 43.03 97.70 25.92
CA VAL A 9 41.80 97.21 26.56
C VAL A 9 40.78 96.76 25.51
N THR A 10 40.56 97.56 24.47
CA THR A 10 39.62 97.21 23.38
C THR A 10 40.04 95.99 22.58
N LEU A 11 41.36 95.78 22.38
CA LEU A 11 41.88 94.56 21.77
C LEU A 11 41.65 93.34 22.67
N GLN A 12 41.92 93.48 23.97
CA GLN A 12 41.71 92.42 24.96
C GLN A 12 40.22 92.01 25.06
N GLU A 13 39.31 92.97 25.01
CA GLU A 13 37.86 92.72 25.01
C GLU A 13 37.40 91.96 23.75
N ARG A 14 37.96 92.31 22.58
CA ARG A 14 37.68 91.60 21.32
C ARG A 14 38.23 90.17 21.34
N GLU A 15 39.44 89.98 21.85
CA GLU A 15 40.05 88.66 22.00
C GLU A 15 39.25 87.79 22.99
N ASN A 16 38.81 88.35 24.11
CA ASN A 16 37.98 87.66 25.09
C ASN A 16 36.62 87.25 24.50
N ARG A 17 35.99 88.14 23.72
CA ARG A 17 34.77 87.80 22.97
C ARG A 17 34.98 86.66 21.98
N ARG A 18 36.08 86.67 21.22
CA ARG A 18 36.41 85.60 20.27
C ARG A 18 36.63 84.27 20.98
N LEU A 19 37.32 84.27 22.11
CA LEU A 19 37.54 83.08 22.93
C LEU A 19 36.23 82.57 23.56
N GLN A 20 35.35 83.46 24.01
CA GLN A 20 34.02 83.08 24.50
C GLN A 20 33.16 82.44 23.41
N GLU A 21 33.15 83.02 22.20
CA GLU A 21 32.43 82.45 21.04
C GLU A 21 32.99 81.06 20.65
N ALA A 22 34.32 80.90 20.67
CA ALA A 22 34.97 79.61 20.41
C ALA A 22 34.68 78.58 21.50
N SER A 23 34.68 78.97 22.78
CA SER A 23 34.32 78.09 23.91
C SER A 23 32.89 77.60 23.78
N MET A 24 31.95 78.52 23.52
CA MET A 24 30.53 78.17 23.35
C MET A 24 30.32 77.20 22.20
N ARG A 25 31.03 77.39 21.08
CA ARG A 25 30.98 76.46 19.95
C ARG A 25 31.53 75.08 20.32
N LEU A 26 32.68 75.03 20.99
CA LEU A 26 33.29 73.76 21.41
C LEU A 26 32.43 73.04 22.45
N GLU A 27 31.77 73.77 23.35
CA GLU A 27 30.81 73.22 24.30
C GLU A 27 29.62 72.60 23.56
N GLN A 28 29.06 73.30 22.58
CA GLN A 28 27.96 72.76 21.76
C GLN A 28 28.40 71.52 20.95
N GLU A 29 29.56 71.56 20.30
CA GLU A 29 30.10 70.40 19.57
C GLU A 29 30.36 69.21 20.53
N ASN A 30 30.79 69.47 21.77
CA ASN A 30 30.97 68.44 22.78
C ASN A 30 29.63 67.82 23.21
N ASP A 31 28.62 68.65 23.46
CA ASP A 31 27.28 68.22 23.83
C ASP A 31 26.62 67.39 22.72
N ASP A 32 26.77 67.83 21.46
CA ASP A 32 26.27 67.11 20.29
C ASP A 32 26.94 65.73 20.15
N LEU A 33 28.28 65.67 20.27
CA LEU A 33 29.03 64.40 20.24
C LEU A 33 28.66 63.48 21.41
N ALA A 34 28.43 64.03 22.60
CA ALA A 34 27.98 63.26 23.76
C ALA A 34 26.59 62.66 23.52
N HIS A 35 25.66 63.45 22.95
CA HIS A 35 24.33 62.99 22.57
C HIS A 35 24.37 61.90 21.49
N GLU A 36 25.15 62.08 20.44
CA GLU A 36 25.34 61.09 19.38
C GLU A 36 25.92 59.78 19.93
N LEU A 37 26.95 59.87 20.79
CA LEU A 37 27.58 58.71 21.41
C LEU A 37 26.60 57.93 22.28
N VAL A 38 25.80 58.61 23.11
CA VAL A 38 24.78 57.96 23.94
C VAL A 38 23.71 57.31 23.07
N THR A 39 23.25 58.00 22.02
CA THR A 39 22.23 57.49 21.10
C THR A 39 22.73 56.24 20.36
N SER A 40 23.93 56.29 19.81
CA SER A 40 24.58 55.17 19.13
C SER A 40 24.81 53.99 20.09
N LYS A 41 25.25 54.25 21.32
CA LYS A 41 25.44 53.21 22.34
C LYS A 41 24.13 52.51 22.72
N ILE A 42 23.02 53.25 22.83
CA ILE A 42 21.70 52.66 23.10
C ILE A 42 21.26 51.81 21.91
N ALA A 43 21.40 52.32 20.68
CA ALA A 43 21.05 51.58 19.47
C ALA A 43 21.83 50.26 19.36
N LEU A 44 23.15 50.29 19.55
CA LEU A 44 23.99 49.09 19.48
C LEU A 44 23.66 48.07 20.57
N ARG A 45 23.27 48.51 21.76
CA ARG A 45 22.80 47.60 22.82
C ARG A 45 21.48 46.94 22.43
N ASN A 46 20.53 47.70 21.92
CA ASN A 46 19.26 47.15 21.46
C ASN A 46 19.47 46.14 20.32
N ASP A 47 20.39 46.43 19.39
CA ASP A 47 20.72 45.52 18.29
C ASP A 47 21.39 44.24 18.81
N LEU A 48 22.27 44.35 19.81
CA LEU A 48 22.90 43.20 20.47
C LEU A 48 21.86 42.34 21.18
N ASP A 49 21.01 42.93 22.02
CA ASP A 49 19.94 42.23 22.74
C ASP A 49 19.02 41.50 21.73
N GLN A 50 18.66 42.17 20.62
CA GLN A 50 17.84 41.56 19.58
C GLN A 50 18.57 40.39 18.87
N ALA A 51 19.88 40.49 18.65
CA ALA A 51 20.66 39.42 18.05
C ALA A 51 20.77 38.21 18.99
N GLU A 52 20.94 38.44 20.30
CA GLU A 52 20.96 37.41 21.33
C GLU A 52 19.61 36.68 21.42
N ASP A 53 18.50 37.42 21.49
CA ASP A 53 17.15 36.84 21.48
C ASP A 53 16.89 35.97 20.23
N LYS A 54 17.33 36.45 19.05
CA LYS A 54 17.21 35.68 17.81
C LYS A 54 18.05 34.41 17.84
N ALA A 55 19.28 34.48 18.37
CA ALA A 55 20.14 33.31 18.51
C ALA A 55 19.50 32.25 19.42
N ASP A 56 18.90 32.68 20.52
CA ASP A 56 18.20 31.80 21.46
C ASP A 56 16.97 31.14 20.85
N VAL A 57 16.16 31.90 20.08
CA VAL A 57 15.01 31.37 19.34
C VAL A 57 15.46 30.33 18.32
N LEU A 58 16.45 30.67 17.49
CA LEU A 58 16.99 29.76 16.47
C LEU A 58 17.57 28.49 17.09
N ASN A 59 18.25 28.59 18.22
CA ASN A 59 18.79 27.42 18.91
C ASN A 59 17.69 26.49 19.45
N LYS A 60 16.59 27.05 19.98
CA LYS A 60 15.41 26.27 20.40
C LYS A 60 14.74 25.58 19.21
N GLU A 61 14.52 26.31 18.11
CA GLU A 61 13.93 25.75 16.89
C GLU A 61 14.80 24.66 16.27
N LEU A 62 16.12 24.85 16.26
CA LEU A 62 17.07 23.85 15.81
C LEU A 62 16.97 22.57 16.63
N LEU A 63 16.88 22.68 17.96
CA LEU A 63 16.77 21.53 18.84
C LEU A 63 15.45 20.78 18.64
N LEU A 64 14.33 21.50 18.53
CA LEU A 64 13.02 20.92 18.21
C LEU A 64 13.03 20.21 16.85
N THR A 65 13.67 20.81 15.84
CA THR A 65 13.77 20.23 14.50
C THR A 65 14.64 18.97 14.52
N LYS A 66 15.76 18.97 15.24
CA LYS A 66 16.61 17.79 15.42
C LYS A 66 15.86 16.66 16.12
N GLN A 67 15.08 16.95 17.15
CA GLN A 67 14.28 15.94 17.83
C GLN A 67 13.25 15.31 16.89
N LYS A 68 12.49 16.14 16.15
CA LYS A 68 11.53 15.65 15.15
C LYS A 68 12.18 14.81 14.05
N LEU A 69 13.40 15.19 13.63
CA LEU A 69 14.15 14.43 12.65
C LEU A 69 14.47 13.03 13.17
N VAL A 70 15.00 12.92 14.40
CA VAL A 70 15.31 11.63 15.03
C VAL A 70 14.05 10.77 15.16
N GLU A 71 12.95 11.32 15.67
CA GLU A 71 11.67 10.60 15.79
C GLU A 71 11.18 10.09 14.41
N THR A 72 11.34 10.90 13.36
CA THR A 72 10.96 10.51 11.99
C THR A 72 11.87 9.44 11.42
N GLU A 73 13.18 9.50 11.69
CA GLU A 73 14.15 8.49 11.25
C GLU A 73 13.92 7.16 11.95
N GLU A 74 13.60 7.16 13.24
CA GLU A 74 13.25 5.95 14.00
C GLU A 74 11.97 5.29 13.49
N GLU A 75 10.91 6.07 13.23
CA GLU A 75 9.67 5.57 12.66
C GLU A 75 9.90 5.01 11.24
N LYS A 76 10.68 5.70 10.42
CA LYS A 76 11.08 5.19 9.09
C LYS A 76 11.80 3.85 9.21
N ARG A 77 12.77 3.72 10.12
CA ARG A 77 13.50 2.46 10.33
C ARG A 77 12.56 1.34 10.73
N LYS A 78 11.61 1.60 11.63
CA LYS A 78 10.59 0.63 12.05
C LYS A 78 9.71 0.18 10.88
N GLN A 79 9.25 1.11 10.05
CA GLN A 79 8.46 0.80 8.84
C GLN A 79 9.26 -0.02 7.82
N GLU A 80 10.56 0.23 7.66
CA GLU A 80 11.44 -0.56 6.81
C GLU A 80 11.59 -2.00 7.33
N GLU A 81 11.73 -2.19 8.65
CA GLU A 81 11.78 -3.50 9.29
C GLU A 81 10.46 -4.27 9.14
N GLU A 82 9.31 -3.63 9.38
CA GLU A 82 7.99 -4.24 9.18
C GLU A 82 7.77 -4.63 7.72
N THR A 83 8.19 -3.77 6.78
CA THR A 83 8.13 -4.06 5.34
C THR A 83 9.01 -5.25 4.97
N ALA A 84 10.21 -5.35 5.54
CA ALA A 84 11.12 -6.47 5.31
C ALA A 84 10.54 -7.79 5.84
N GLN A 85 9.97 -7.79 7.05
CA GLN A 85 9.28 -8.94 7.63
C GLN A 85 8.09 -9.38 6.78
N LEU A 86 7.27 -8.43 6.33
CA LEU A 86 6.10 -8.71 5.50
C LEU A 86 6.51 -9.34 4.16
N LYS A 87 7.54 -8.80 3.50
CA LYS A 87 8.12 -9.38 2.28
C LYS A 87 8.59 -10.82 2.49
N GLU A 88 9.25 -11.08 3.61
CA GLU A 88 9.74 -12.42 3.93
C GLU A 88 8.59 -13.41 4.18
N VAL A 89 7.52 -12.99 4.88
CA VAL A 89 6.31 -13.81 5.04
C VAL A 89 5.67 -14.11 3.70
N PHE A 90 5.48 -13.10 2.84
CA PHE A 90 4.93 -13.30 1.50
C PHE A 90 5.77 -14.26 0.66
N ARG A 91 7.11 -14.12 0.69
CA ARG A 91 8.04 -15.02 -0.01
C ARG A 91 7.85 -16.47 0.45
N LYS A 92 7.82 -16.72 1.76
CA LYS A 92 7.61 -18.08 2.31
C LYS A 92 6.27 -18.67 1.90
N GLN A 93 5.19 -17.88 1.93
CA GLN A 93 3.87 -18.37 1.52
C GLN A 93 3.81 -18.67 0.03
N LEU A 94 4.47 -17.86 -0.80
CA LEU A 94 4.56 -18.10 -2.23
C LEU A 94 5.33 -19.39 -2.53
N GLU A 95 6.49 -19.61 -1.91
CA GLU A 95 7.25 -20.86 -2.05
C GLU A 95 6.46 -22.10 -1.58
N LYS A 96 5.71 -21.97 -0.49
CA LYS A 96 4.84 -23.04 0.00
C LYS A 96 3.75 -23.38 -1.03
N ALA A 97 3.03 -22.37 -1.54
CA ALA A 97 1.99 -22.56 -2.55
C ALA A 97 2.56 -23.17 -3.84
N GLU A 98 3.72 -22.70 -4.31
CA GLU A 98 4.40 -23.29 -5.46
C GLU A 98 4.76 -24.76 -5.23
N SER A 99 5.23 -25.11 -4.03
CA SER A 99 5.54 -26.50 -3.67
C SER A 99 4.29 -27.39 -3.67
N GLU A 100 3.15 -26.87 -3.19
CA GLU A 100 1.86 -27.58 -3.17
C GLU A 100 1.30 -27.76 -4.58
N ILE A 101 1.43 -26.75 -5.45
CA ILE A 101 1.08 -26.84 -6.87
C ILE A 101 1.93 -27.90 -7.56
N LYS A 102 3.25 -27.93 -7.32
CA LYS A 102 4.15 -28.94 -7.89
C LYS A 102 3.75 -30.35 -7.46
N LYS A 103 3.47 -30.56 -6.16
CA LYS A 103 3.00 -31.85 -5.63
C LYS A 103 1.68 -32.28 -6.28
N THR A 104 0.69 -31.40 -6.30
CA THR A 104 -0.62 -31.68 -6.89
C THR A 104 -0.50 -31.99 -8.38
N THR A 105 0.33 -31.24 -9.10
CA THR A 105 0.60 -31.48 -10.53
C THR A 105 1.25 -32.85 -10.76
N ALA A 106 2.21 -33.25 -9.92
CA ALA A 106 2.83 -34.57 -10.00
C ALA A 106 1.82 -35.69 -9.76
N ILE A 107 0.99 -35.57 -8.71
CA ILE A 107 -0.09 -36.53 -8.42
C ILE A 107 -1.06 -36.66 -9.60
N ILE A 108 -1.46 -35.54 -10.21
CA ILE A 108 -2.34 -35.55 -11.39
C ILE A 108 -1.67 -36.25 -12.57
N ALA A 109 -0.36 -36.04 -12.78
CA ALA A 109 0.38 -36.70 -13.86
C ALA A 109 0.45 -38.22 -13.64
N GLU A 110 0.76 -38.66 -12.42
CA GLU A 110 0.78 -40.08 -12.04
C GLU A 110 -0.61 -40.73 -12.19
N TYR A 111 -1.66 -40.05 -11.73
CA TYR A 111 -3.03 -40.52 -11.89
C TYR A 111 -3.39 -40.74 -13.37
N LYS A 112 -3.10 -39.76 -14.24
CA LYS A 112 -3.31 -39.87 -15.69
C LYS A 112 -2.53 -41.03 -16.30
N GLN A 113 -1.29 -41.24 -15.84
CA GLN A 113 -0.46 -42.36 -16.28
C GLN A 113 -1.08 -43.70 -15.89
N ILE A 114 -1.56 -43.85 -14.65
CA ILE A 114 -2.25 -45.07 -14.19
C ILE A 114 -3.51 -45.32 -15.03
N CYS A 115 -4.33 -44.29 -15.25
CA CYS A 115 -5.52 -44.41 -16.10
C CYS A 115 -5.17 -44.90 -17.51
N SER A 116 -4.16 -44.31 -18.15
CA SER A 116 -3.70 -44.73 -19.48
C SER A 116 -3.22 -46.19 -19.47
N GLN A 117 -2.44 -46.60 -18.46
CA GLN A 117 -1.96 -47.98 -18.32
C GLN A 117 -3.11 -48.97 -18.14
N LEU A 118 -4.11 -48.63 -17.32
CA LEU A 118 -5.30 -49.46 -17.10
C LEU A 118 -6.12 -49.59 -18.39
N SER A 119 -6.36 -48.49 -19.11
CA SER A 119 -7.05 -48.53 -20.41
C SER A 119 -6.34 -49.44 -21.40
N THR A 120 -5.01 -49.32 -21.55
CA THR A 120 -4.24 -50.20 -22.45
C THR A 120 -4.28 -51.66 -22.02
N ARG A 121 -4.23 -51.96 -20.71
CA ARG A 121 -4.37 -53.34 -20.21
C ARG A 121 -5.76 -53.91 -20.51
N LEU A 122 -6.80 -53.11 -20.29
CA LEU A 122 -8.18 -53.51 -20.56
C LEU A 122 -8.39 -53.82 -22.05
N GLU A 123 -7.92 -52.95 -22.95
CA GLU A 123 -8.00 -53.16 -24.40
C GLU A 123 -7.28 -54.43 -24.83
N LYS A 124 -6.07 -54.69 -24.30
CA LYS A 124 -5.31 -55.92 -24.59
C LYS A 124 -6.05 -57.16 -24.11
N GLN A 125 -6.62 -57.13 -22.91
CA GLN A 125 -7.37 -58.26 -22.36
C GLN A 125 -8.67 -58.51 -23.13
N GLN A 126 -9.37 -57.45 -23.54
CA GLN A 126 -10.57 -57.55 -24.36
C GLN A 126 -10.26 -58.13 -25.75
N ALA A 127 -9.15 -57.70 -26.37
CA ALA A 127 -8.68 -58.26 -27.63
C ALA A 127 -8.33 -59.75 -27.50
N ALA A 128 -7.53 -60.12 -26.50
CA ALA A 128 -7.15 -61.51 -26.25
C ALA A 128 -8.37 -62.42 -25.98
N SER A 129 -9.31 -61.96 -25.13
CA SER A 129 -10.55 -62.70 -24.85
C SER A 129 -11.42 -62.86 -26.10
N LYS A 130 -11.51 -61.83 -26.94
CA LYS A 130 -12.22 -61.90 -28.22
C LYS A 130 -11.58 -62.90 -29.18
N ASP A 131 -10.25 -62.92 -29.27
CA ASP A 131 -9.51 -63.86 -30.12
C ASP A 131 -9.69 -65.31 -29.62
N GLU A 132 -9.58 -65.55 -28.30
CA GLU A 132 -9.86 -66.85 -27.69
C GLU A 132 -11.30 -67.31 -27.96
N LEU A 133 -12.27 -66.40 -27.83
CA LEU A 133 -13.68 -66.67 -28.12
C LEU A 133 -13.89 -67.04 -29.59
N GLU A 134 -13.26 -66.34 -30.53
CA GLU A 134 -13.33 -66.67 -31.96
C GLU A 134 -12.67 -68.03 -32.26
N VAL A 135 -11.58 -68.41 -31.58
CA VAL A 135 -10.99 -69.76 -31.68
C VAL A 135 -11.96 -70.83 -31.19
N VAL A 136 -12.58 -70.63 -30.02
CA VAL A 136 -13.57 -71.56 -29.46
C VAL A 136 -14.75 -71.69 -30.41
N LYS A 137 -15.28 -70.56 -30.89
CA LYS A 137 -16.38 -70.53 -31.86
C LYS A 137 -16.00 -71.24 -33.15
N GLY A 138 -14.80 -71.05 -33.68
CA GLY A 138 -14.29 -71.79 -34.84
C GLY A 138 -14.31 -73.31 -34.61
N LYS A 139 -13.84 -73.77 -33.45
CA LYS A 139 -13.87 -75.20 -33.08
C LYS A 139 -15.30 -75.74 -32.91
N VAL A 140 -16.20 -74.97 -32.29
CA VAL A 140 -17.62 -75.33 -32.11
C VAL A 140 -18.32 -75.47 -33.47
N MET A 141 -18.10 -74.52 -34.39
CA MET A 141 -18.69 -74.55 -35.73
C MET A 141 -18.09 -75.63 -36.64
N ALA A 142 -16.87 -76.11 -36.38
CA ALA A 142 -16.28 -77.25 -37.08
C ALA A 142 -16.87 -78.60 -36.66
N CYS A 143 -17.57 -78.68 -35.52
CA CYS A 143 -18.25 -79.88 -35.05
C CYS A 143 -19.67 -79.98 -35.61
N LYS A 144 -19.96 -81.05 -36.35
CA LYS A 144 -21.26 -81.25 -37.04
C LYS A 144 -22.48 -81.23 -36.10
N HIS A 145 -22.36 -81.78 -34.89
CA HIS A 145 -23.47 -81.83 -33.93
C HIS A 145 -23.65 -80.49 -33.18
N CYS A 146 -22.55 -79.79 -32.89
CA CYS A 146 -22.60 -78.52 -32.15
C CYS A 146 -23.03 -77.33 -33.04
N SER A 147 -22.72 -77.35 -34.33
CA SER A 147 -23.09 -76.29 -35.27
C SER A 147 -24.59 -76.15 -35.52
N GLU A 148 -25.38 -77.19 -35.22
CA GLU A 148 -26.85 -77.16 -35.33
C GLU A 148 -27.51 -76.53 -34.09
N ILE A 149 -26.86 -76.64 -32.93
CA ILE A 149 -27.37 -76.19 -31.61
C ILE A 149 -27.01 -74.72 -31.34
N PHE A 150 -25.85 -74.27 -31.80
CA PHE A 150 -25.35 -72.90 -31.59
C PHE A 150 -25.47 -72.03 -32.86
N SER A 151 -25.76 -70.74 -32.69
CA SER A 151 -25.74 -69.78 -33.80
C SER A 151 -24.30 -69.32 -34.12
N LYS A 152 -24.09 -68.66 -35.27
CA LYS A 152 -22.80 -68.07 -35.65
C LYS A 152 -22.33 -66.99 -34.67
N GLU A 153 -23.23 -66.48 -33.83
CA GLU A 153 -22.97 -65.48 -32.80
C GLU A 153 -22.68 -66.13 -31.43
N GLY A 154 -22.66 -67.47 -31.35
CA GLY A 154 -22.38 -68.22 -30.12
C GLY A 154 -23.59 -68.40 -29.19
N ALA A 155 -24.79 -67.97 -29.61
CA ALA A 155 -26.01 -68.12 -28.82
C ALA A 155 -26.62 -69.52 -28.99
N LEU A 156 -27.10 -70.10 -27.88
CA LEU A 156 -27.89 -71.33 -27.86
C LEU A 156 -29.24 -71.10 -28.56
N LYS A 157 -29.57 -71.93 -29.55
CA LYS A 157 -30.92 -71.97 -30.13
C LYS A 157 -31.85 -72.78 -29.22
N LEU A 158 -32.26 -72.20 -28.10
CA LEU A 158 -33.26 -72.78 -27.19
C LEU A 158 -34.53 -71.92 -27.16
N PRO A 159 -35.74 -72.52 -27.11
CA PRO A 159 -36.96 -71.80 -26.75
C PRO A 159 -36.87 -71.32 -25.30
N ALA A 160 -37.33 -70.10 -25.05
CA ALA A 160 -37.30 -69.45 -23.74
C ALA A 160 -37.94 -70.32 -22.64
N VAL A 161 -37.17 -70.66 -21.61
CA VAL A 161 -37.70 -71.21 -20.35
C VAL A 161 -37.21 -70.35 -19.20
N SER A 162 -38.21 -69.91 -18.44
CA SER A 162 -38.23 -69.03 -17.28
C SER A 162 -37.16 -69.37 -16.24
N THR A 163 -36.43 -68.35 -15.77
CA THR A 163 -35.51 -68.45 -14.64
C THR A 163 -36.02 -67.57 -13.49
N ASP A 164 -37.10 -68.00 -12.83
CA ASP A 164 -37.55 -67.42 -11.56
C ASP A 164 -36.90 -68.20 -10.42
N ASN A 165 -35.67 -67.84 -10.02
CA ASN A 165 -35.15 -68.19 -8.69
C ASN A 165 -33.89 -67.39 -8.24
N LYS A 166 -33.82 -66.08 -8.52
CA LYS A 166 -32.71 -65.20 -8.09
C LYS A 166 -33.16 -63.97 -7.27
N GLY A 167 -34.37 -64.00 -6.71
CA GLY A 167 -35.06 -62.82 -6.19
C GLY A 167 -34.69 -62.36 -4.77
N ILE A 168 -33.97 -63.17 -3.97
CA ILE A 168 -33.80 -62.86 -2.54
C ILE A 168 -32.44 -62.20 -2.24
N GLU A 169 -31.32 -62.67 -2.81
CA GLU A 169 -30.00 -62.04 -2.58
C GLU A 169 -29.81 -60.69 -3.31
N THR A 170 -30.56 -60.45 -4.39
CA THR A 170 -30.45 -59.23 -5.19
C THR A 170 -31.18 -58.02 -4.60
N ASP A 171 -32.14 -58.25 -3.70
CA ASP A 171 -32.93 -57.18 -3.07
C ASP A 171 -32.14 -56.50 -1.95
N ASP A 172 -31.44 -57.27 -1.12
CA ASP A 172 -30.56 -56.77 -0.05
C ASP A 172 -29.38 -55.94 -0.60
N GLU A 173 -28.75 -56.40 -1.67
CA GLU A 173 -27.63 -55.69 -2.31
C GLU A 173 -28.10 -54.39 -3.00
N LYS A 174 -29.31 -54.41 -3.57
CA LYS A 174 -29.94 -53.23 -4.17
C LYS A 174 -30.35 -52.21 -3.11
N ASP A 175 -30.81 -52.65 -1.95
CA ASP A 175 -31.13 -51.76 -0.83
C ASP A 175 -29.87 -51.19 -0.14
N ALA A 176 -28.79 -51.96 -0.08
CA ALA A 176 -27.48 -51.46 0.34
C ALA A 176 -26.94 -50.37 -0.60
N LEU A 177 -27.04 -50.56 -1.92
CA LEU A 177 -26.67 -49.56 -2.92
C LEU A 177 -27.54 -48.30 -2.84
N LYS A 178 -28.86 -48.44 -2.65
CA LYS A 178 -29.75 -47.27 -2.43
C LYS A 178 -29.43 -46.52 -1.14
N LYS A 179 -28.94 -47.22 -0.10
CA LYS A 179 -28.50 -46.59 1.15
C LYS A 179 -27.22 -45.78 0.92
N GLN A 180 -26.22 -46.36 0.26
CA GLN A 180 -24.98 -45.66 -0.11
C GLN A 180 -25.24 -44.47 -1.04
N LEU A 181 -26.17 -44.59 -1.98
CA LEU A 181 -26.56 -43.47 -2.85
C LEU A 181 -27.10 -42.30 -2.03
N ARG A 182 -28.00 -42.56 -1.09
CA ARG A 182 -28.56 -41.52 -0.20
C ARG A 182 -27.50 -40.90 0.71
N GLU A 183 -26.55 -41.69 1.18
CA GLU A 183 -25.45 -41.22 2.03
C GLU A 183 -24.51 -40.31 1.24
N MET A 184 -24.13 -40.70 0.01
CA MET A 184 -23.36 -39.83 -0.89
C MET A 184 -24.12 -38.57 -1.32
N GLU A 185 -25.44 -38.65 -1.52
CA GLU A 185 -26.27 -37.48 -1.80
C GLU A 185 -26.27 -36.49 -0.63
N LEU A 186 -26.30 -37.00 0.60
CA LEU A 186 -26.25 -36.18 1.81
C LEU A 186 -24.87 -35.52 1.98
N GLU A 187 -23.79 -36.28 1.81
CA GLU A 187 -22.42 -35.75 1.84
C GLU A 187 -22.19 -34.69 0.76
N LEU A 188 -22.74 -34.91 -0.44
CA LEU A 188 -22.70 -33.94 -1.54
C LEU A 188 -23.46 -32.66 -1.18
N ALA A 189 -24.65 -32.77 -0.57
CA ALA A 189 -25.41 -31.61 -0.12
C ALA A 189 -24.66 -30.83 0.97
N GLN A 190 -24.03 -31.53 1.92
CA GLN A 190 -23.25 -30.93 3.00
C GLN A 190 -21.99 -30.22 2.46
N THR A 191 -21.29 -30.84 1.52
CA THR A 191 -20.13 -30.24 0.86
C THR A 191 -20.53 -29.01 0.03
N LYS A 192 -21.66 -29.07 -0.67
CA LYS A 192 -22.21 -27.91 -1.39
C LYS A 192 -22.55 -26.76 -0.44
N LEU A 193 -23.12 -27.04 0.73
CA LEU A 193 -23.40 -26.03 1.74
C LEU A 193 -22.11 -25.37 2.24
N GLN A 194 -21.10 -26.16 2.61
CA GLN A 194 -19.80 -25.64 3.04
C GLN A 194 -19.12 -24.78 1.96
N LEU A 195 -19.25 -25.17 0.69
CA LEU A 195 -18.73 -24.38 -0.42
C LEU A 195 -19.43 -23.01 -0.54
N VAL A 196 -20.75 -22.97 -0.36
CA VAL A 196 -21.51 -21.70 -0.38
C VAL A 196 -21.12 -20.82 0.80
N GLU A 197 -21.01 -21.39 2.00
CA GLU A 197 -20.57 -20.66 3.20
C GLU A 197 -19.16 -20.08 3.03
N ALA A 198 -18.23 -20.87 2.49
CA ALA A 198 -16.87 -20.42 2.20
C ALA A 198 -16.87 -19.29 1.15
N LYS A 199 -17.67 -19.40 0.08
CA LYS A 199 -17.80 -18.33 -0.93
C LYS A 199 -18.38 -17.05 -0.36
N CYS A 200 -19.43 -17.13 0.47
CA CYS A 200 -19.98 -15.98 1.15
C CYS A 200 -18.94 -15.33 2.08
N LYS A 201 -18.14 -16.14 2.78
CA LYS A 201 -17.08 -15.63 3.65
C LYS A 201 -15.99 -14.90 2.87
N ILE A 202 -15.61 -15.42 1.70
CA ILE A 202 -14.66 -14.76 0.80
C ILE A 202 -15.22 -13.43 0.31
N GLN A 203 -16.47 -13.40 -0.16
CA GLN A 203 -17.12 -12.14 -0.60
C GLN A 203 -17.16 -11.09 0.52
N GLU A 204 -17.49 -11.49 1.75
CA GLU A 204 -17.48 -10.60 2.90
C GLU A 204 -16.07 -10.02 3.16
N LEU A 205 -15.04 -10.86 3.13
CA LEU A 205 -13.66 -10.42 3.30
C LEU A 205 -13.19 -9.50 2.16
N GLU A 206 -13.60 -9.77 0.92
CA GLU A 206 -13.33 -8.90 -0.22
C GLU A 206 -14.00 -7.53 -0.07
N HIS A 207 -15.23 -7.50 0.43
CA HIS A 207 -15.94 -6.26 0.73
C HIS A 207 -15.24 -5.47 1.83
N GLN A 208 -14.87 -6.13 2.94
CA GLN A 208 -14.10 -5.51 4.03
C GLN A 208 -12.76 -4.97 3.56
N ARG A 209 -12.02 -5.72 2.73
CA ARG A 209 -10.79 -5.25 2.11
C ARG A 209 -11.03 -4.02 1.23
N GLY A 210 -12.11 -4.02 0.44
CA GLY A 210 -12.50 -2.88 -0.39
C GLY A 210 -12.83 -1.63 0.43
N ALA A 211 -13.55 -1.79 1.54
CA ALA A 211 -13.86 -0.72 2.48
C ALA A 211 -12.59 -0.13 3.10
N LEU A 212 -11.73 -0.98 3.68
CA LEU A 212 -10.44 -0.55 4.25
C LEU A 212 -9.55 0.14 3.22
N MET A 213 -9.53 -0.34 1.97
CA MET A 213 -8.73 0.29 0.92
C MET A 213 -9.29 1.66 0.52
N ASN A 214 -10.62 1.82 0.48
CA ASN A 214 -11.24 3.13 0.29
C ASN A 214 -10.94 4.08 1.46
N GLU A 215 -10.94 3.60 2.69
CA GLU A 215 -10.55 4.39 3.87
C GLU A 215 -9.09 4.84 3.80
N ILE A 216 -8.17 3.94 3.46
CA ILE A 216 -6.74 4.28 3.24
C ILE A 216 -6.61 5.31 2.13
N GLN A 217 -7.34 5.16 1.03
CA GLN A 217 -7.28 6.09 -0.10
C GLN A 217 -7.90 7.45 0.25
N ALA A 218 -8.99 7.48 1.02
CA ALA A 218 -9.60 8.69 1.54
C ALA A 218 -8.69 9.39 2.56
N ALA A 219 -8.07 8.65 3.47
CA ALA A 219 -7.08 9.16 4.42
C ALA A 219 -5.85 9.71 3.69
N LYS A 220 -5.35 9.02 2.67
CA LYS A 220 -4.26 9.49 1.80
C LYS A 220 -4.64 10.77 1.08
N ASN A 221 -5.80 10.83 0.43
CA ASN A 221 -6.25 12.04 -0.28
C ASN A 221 -6.50 13.22 0.66
N SER A 222 -6.99 12.96 1.88
CA SER A 222 -7.21 13.97 2.91
C SER A 222 -5.88 14.49 3.48
N TRP A 223 -4.96 13.60 3.83
CA TRP A 223 -3.64 13.95 4.34
C TRP A 223 -2.81 14.69 3.28
N PHE A 224 -2.76 14.18 2.04
CA PHE A 224 -1.97 14.76 0.97
C PHE A 224 -2.51 16.14 0.58
N SER A 225 -3.83 16.31 0.50
CA SER A 225 -4.45 17.60 0.18
C SER A 225 -4.31 18.61 1.33
N LYS A 226 -4.45 18.18 2.59
CA LYS A 226 -4.28 19.07 3.75
C LYS A 226 -2.82 19.50 3.93
N THR A 227 -1.87 18.59 3.76
CA THR A 227 -0.44 18.89 3.91
C THR A 227 0.10 19.74 2.76
N LEU A 228 -0.25 19.43 1.50
CA LEU A 228 0.17 20.26 0.36
C LEU A 228 -0.45 21.65 0.39
N ASN A 229 -1.72 21.79 0.78
CA ASN A 229 -2.35 23.11 0.88
C ASN A 229 -1.79 23.91 2.05
N SER A 230 -1.49 23.30 3.20
CA SER A 230 -0.82 23.99 4.33
C SER A 230 0.61 24.41 4.00
N ILE A 231 1.36 23.65 3.21
CA ILE A 231 2.71 24.06 2.75
C ILE A 231 2.60 25.21 1.72
N LYS A 232 1.59 25.18 0.85
CA LYS A 232 1.37 26.23 -0.16
C LYS A 232 0.89 27.55 0.44
N THR A 233 0.18 27.53 1.57
CA THR A 233 -0.16 28.74 2.33
C THR A 233 0.98 29.22 3.23
N ALA A 234 1.83 28.32 3.75
CA ALA A 234 3.01 28.70 4.54
C ALA A 234 4.16 29.27 3.68
N THR A 235 4.21 28.94 2.38
CA THR A 235 5.20 29.48 1.42
C THR A 235 4.58 30.55 0.51
N GLY A 236 3.39 31.06 0.86
CA GLY A 236 2.71 32.14 0.14
C GLY A 236 3.38 33.48 0.42
N THR A 237 4.49 33.77 -0.26
CA THR A 237 4.88 35.16 -0.54
C THR A 237 3.72 35.82 -1.28
N GLN A 238 3.08 36.80 -0.63
CA GLN A 238 2.27 37.79 -1.32
C GLN A 238 3.08 38.35 -2.51
N PRO A 239 2.51 38.46 -3.71
CA PRO A 239 3.10 39.30 -4.74
C PRO A 239 3.18 40.74 -4.20
N PRO A 240 4.26 41.50 -4.46
CA PRO A 240 4.32 42.90 -4.07
C PRO A 240 3.16 43.65 -4.74
N GLN A 241 2.35 44.36 -3.95
CA GLN A 241 1.44 45.36 -4.49
C GLN A 241 2.28 46.40 -5.25
N GLN A 242 2.07 46.50 -6.56
CA GLN A 242 2.55 47.62 -7.35
C GLN A 242 1.83 48.91 -6.89
N PRO A 243 2.53 50.04 -6.79
CA PRO A 243 1.90 51.34 -6.50
C PRO A 243 0.93 51.72 -7.62
N GLN A 244 -0.34 51.97 -7.27
CA GLN A 244 -1.30 52.59 -8.18
C GLN A 244 -0.89 54.05 -8.48
N PRO A 245 -0.94 54.50 -9.74
CA PRO A 245 -0.78 55.92 -10.06
C PRO A 245 -2.00 56.73 -9.57
N PRO A 246 -1.83 58.03 -9.23
CA PRO A 246 -2.92 58.85 -8.71
C PRO A 246 -3.99 59.11 -9.78
N LEU A 247 -5.26 58.95 -9.39
CA LEU A 247 -6.43 59.35 -10.19
C LEU A 247 -6.57 60.89 -10.21
N PRO A 248 -6.99 61.49 -11.34
CA PRO A 248 -7.28 62.93 -11.42
C PRO A 248 -8.62 63.26 -10.71
N PRO A 249 -8.82 64.52 -10.31
CA PRO A 249 -9.94 64.92 -9.47
C PRO A 249 -11.27 64.85 -10.22
N LYS A 250 -12.31 64.39 -9.52
CA LYS A 250 -13.70 64.48 -9.95
C LYS A 250 -14.09 65.95 -10.06
N GLU A 251 -14.33 66.41 -11.29
CA GLU A 251 -15.22 67.54 -11.50
C GLU A 251 -16.65 67.07 -11.28
N GLY A 252 -17.32 67.71 -10.33
CA GLY A 252 -18.77 67.68 -10.24
C GLY A 252 -19.36 68.63 -11.29
N SER A 253 -20.47 68.23 -11.88
CA SER A 253 -21.49 69.17 -12.35
C SER A 253 -22.79 68.41 -12.64
N THR A 254 -23.80 68.81 -11.87
CA THR A 254 -25.21 69.03 -12.22
C THR A 254 -26.05 67.86 -12.70
#